data_AF-A0A2I0TCG7-F1
#
_entry.id   AF-A0A2I0TCG7-F1
#
_cell.length_a   1.000
_cell.length_b   1.000
_cell.length_c   1.000
_cell.angle_alpha   90.00
_cell.angle_beta   90.00
_cell.angle_gamma   90.00
#
_symmetry.space_group_name_H-M   'P 1'
#
loop_
_entity.id
_entity.type
_entity.pdbx_description
1 polymer ?
#
loop_
_entity_poly.entity_id
_entity_poly.type
_entity_poly.pdbx_seq_one_letter_code
_entity_poly.pdbx_strand_id
1 'polypeptide(L)'
;MASSQGQPITNSHNWKTTMDVYKLFRKDRKGRRGAGTALYVKEKFECMEVSYGDHKSSIKCFWIKIGGIITKGNLMVGICYEPPNQGDEANETLLRLLKEVSGTQKLVLMGDFNYLDIF
;
A
#
# COMPACT_ATOMS: atom_id res chain seq x y z
N MET A 1 7.97 -33.96 -33.33
CA MET A 1 9.04 -32.95 -33.21
C MET A 1 8.69 -32.06 -32.04
N ALA A 2 9.46 -32.13 -30.95
CA ALA A 2 9.32 -31.25 -29.80
C ALA A 2 10.36 -30.12 -29.95
N SER A 3 9.90 -28.89 -30.07
CA SER A 3 10.77 -27.70 -30.10
C SER A 3 10.94 -27.15 -28.69
N SER A 4 12.19 -26.84 -28.38
CA SER A 4 12.79 -26.52 -27.09
C SER A 4 12.29 -25.25 -26.42
N GLN A 5 12.50 -25.23 -25.11
CA GLN A 5 12.25 -24.17 -24.15
C GLN A 5 12.83 -22.81 -24.55
N GLY A 6 12.11 -21.76 -24.16
CA GLY A 6 12.69 -20.50 -23.71
C GLY A 6 12.14 -20.20 -22.32
N GLN A 7 12.89 -20.55 -21.26
CA GLN A 7 12.56 -20.06 -19.92
C GLN A 7 12.88 -18.57 -19.84
N PRO A 8 11.95 -17.69 -19.41
CA PRO A 8 12.30 -16.29 -19.19
C PRO A 8 13.12 -16.15 -17.93
N ILE A 9 14.43 -15.97 -18.13
CA ILE A 9 15.43 -15.28 -17.30
C ILE A 9 14.98 -15.00 -15.86
N THR A 10 15.39 -15.88 -14.95
CA THR A 10 15.35 -15.66 -13.52
C THR A 10 16.36 -14.57 -13.13
N ASN A 11 15.89 -13.35 -12.99
CA ASN A 11 16.56 -12.34 -12.14
C ASN A 11 15.51 -11.50 -11.42
N SER A 12 14.57 -12.19 -10.78
CA SER A 12 13.68 -11.59 -9.80
C SER A 12 14.47 -11.46 -8.51
N HIS A 13 14.89 -10.24 -8.16
CA HIS A 13 15.50 -9.93 -6.86
C HIS A 13 14.77 -10.68 -5.74
N ASN A 14 15.46 -11.63 -5.12
CA ASN A 14 14.89 -12.50 -4.09
C ASN A 14 14.79 -11.78 -2.74
N TRP A 15 14.33 -10.52 -2.75
CA TRP A 15 14.06 -9.77 -1.52
C TRP A 15 13.01 -10.50 -0.66
N LYS A 16 12.20 -11.39 -1.26
CA LYS A 16 11.30 -12.28 -0.53
C LYS A 16 12.08 -13.11 0.51
N THR A 17 13.14 -13.82 0.14
CA THR A 17 13.94 -14.61 1.11
C THR A 17 14.64 -13.80 2.20
N THR A 18 14.89 -12.50 1.98
CA THR A 18 15.52 -11.64 2.99
C THR A 18 14.50 -11.10 4.01
N MET A 19 13.21 -11.25 3.73
CA MET A 19 12.11 -10.72 4.54
C MET A 19 11.14 -11.82 5.00
N ASP A 20 11.62 -13.05 5.13
CA ASP A 20 10.78 -14.23 5.50
C ASP A 20 10.07 -14.11 6.86
N VAL A 21 10.48 -13.18 7.74
CA VAL A 21 9.78 -12.87 9.02
C VAL A 21 8.85 -11.66 8.93
N TYR A 22 8.51 -11.23 7.71
CA TYR A 22 7.60 -10.13 7.41
C TYR A 22 6.52 -10.54 6.42
N LYS A 23 5.29 -10.17 6.73
CA LYS A 23 4.17 -10.21 5.80
C LYS A 23 4.20 -8.98 4.90
N LEU A 24 4.13 -9.20 3.59
CA LEU A 24 4.06 -8.14 2.58
C LEU A 24 2.61 -7.86 2.16
N PHE A 25 2.25 -6.58 2.16
CA PHE A 25 1.09 -6.02 1.48
C PHE A 25 1.56 -5.12 0.35
N ARG A 26 1.01 -5.26 -0.86
CA ARG A 26 1.39 -4.42 -1.99
C ARG A 26 0.23 -4.18 -2.94
N LYS A 27 0.24 -3.00 -3.56
CA LYS A 27 -0.69 -2.61 -4.62
C LYS A 27 0.10 -2.17 -5.84
N ASP A 28 0.10 -3.01 -6.88
CA ASP A 28 0.81 -2.78 -8.12
C ASP A 28 -0.03 -2.00 -9.14
N ARG A 29 0.61 -1.12 -9.91
CA ARG A 29 -0.05 -0.47 -11.04
C ARG A 29 -0.26 -1.49 -12.17
N LYS A 30 -1.52 -1.64 -12.63
CA LYS A 30 -1.82 -2.47 -13.81
C LYS A 30 -1.01 -2.00 -15.03
N GLY A 31 -0.40 -2.97 -15.73
CA GLY A 31 0.23 -2.75 -17.04
C GLY A 31 1.56 -2.02 -17.08
N ARG A 32 2.20 -1.72 -15.93
CA ARG A 32 3.55 -1.11 -15.89
C ARG A 32 4.42 -1.75 -14.80
N ARG A 33 5.72 -1.93 -15.08
CA ARG A 33 6.72 -2.29 -14.07
C ARG A 33 7.20 -1.03 -13.35
N GLY A 34 7.58 -1.16 -12.07
CA GLY A 34 8.28 -0.12 -11.31
C GLY A 34 7.39 0.95 -10.64
N ALA A 35 6.07 0.81 -10.66
CA ALA A 35 5.16 1.74 -10.00
C ALA A 35 4.15 0.97 -9.15
N GLY A 36 4.38 0.91 -7.85
CA GLY A 36 3.52 0.23 -6.88
C GLY A 36 3.95 0.58 -5.47
N THR A 37 3.03 0.46 -4.51
CA THR A 37 3.32 0.75 -3.11
C THR A 37 3.30 -0.55 -2.31
N ALA A 38 4.18 -0.65 -1.32
CA ALA A 38 4.36 -1.84 -0.50
C ALA A 38 4.50 -1.49 0.98
N LEU A 39 4.03 -2.38 1.85
CA LEU A 39 4.22 -2.36 3.29
C LEU A 39 4.64 -3.74 3.78
N TYR A 40 5.72 -3.80 4.54
CA TYR A 40 6.14 -5.00 5.27
C TYR A 40 5.76 -4.87 6.74
N VAL A 41 5.05 -5.86 7.27
CA VAL A 41 4.68 -5.95 8.68
C VAL A 41 5.34 -7.18 9.26
N LYS A 42 6.10 -7.03 10.37
CA LYS A 42 6.76 -8.16 11.02
C LYS A 42 5.71 -9.17 11.48
N GLU A 43 5.93 -10.47 11.23
CA GLU A 43 4.92 -11.53 11.42
C GLU A 43 4.37 -11.64 12.84
N LYS A 44 5.13 -11.21 13.85
CA LYS A 44 4.68 -11.16 15.24
C LYS A 44 3.46 -10.25 15.47
N PHE A 45 3.16 -9.36 14.53
CA PHE A 45 2.01 -8.46 14.60
C PHE A 45 0.84 -9.02 13.80
N GLU A 46 -0.32 -9.08 14.43
CA GLU A 46 -1.56 -9.35 13.72
C GLU A 46 -1.85 -8.20 12.76
N CYS A 47 -2.08 -8.53 11.48
CA CYS A 47 -2.40 -7.51 10.49
C CYS A 47 -3.34 -8.02 9.41
N MET A 48 -4.29 -7.16 9.05
CA MET A 48 -5.32 -7.42 8.04
C MET A 48 -5.46 -6.22 7.10
N GLU A 49 -5.64 -6.50 5.81
CA GLU A 49 -6.02 -5.48 4.85
C GLU A 49 -7.51 -5.13 5.04
N VAL A 50 -7.82 -3.85 4.96
CA VAL A 50 -9.17 -3.31 5.11
C VAL A 50 -9.48 -2.46 3.88
N SER A 51 -10.67 -2.65 3.32
CA SER A 51 -11.19 -1.82 2.24
C SER A 51 -11.90 -0.59 2.83
N TYR A 52 -11.47 0.59 2.40
CA TYR A 52 -12.18 1.86 2.63
C TYR A 52 -12.38 2.58 1.29
N GLY A 53 -13.53 3.24 1.15
CA GLY A 53 -13.91 3.98 -0.06
C GLY A 53 -14.47 3.12 -1.19
N ASP A 54 -14.94 3.79 -2.25
CA ASP A 54 -15.44 3.13 -3.45
C ASP A 54 -14.27 2.64 -4.34
N HIS A 55 -14.47 1.49 -4.98
CA HIS A 55 -13.52 0.86 -5.92
C HIS A 55 -13.21 1.75 -7.13
N LYS A 56 -13.98 2.82 -7.34
CA LYS A 56 -13.82 3.82 -8.39
C LYS A 56 -12.85 4.95 -8.05
N SER A 57 -12.41 5.08 -6.80
CA SER A 57 -11.47 6.17 -6.44
C SER A 57 -10.14 6.01 -7.18
N SER A 58 -9.67 7.10 -7.79
CA SER A 58 -8.36 7.17 -8.47
C SER A 58 -7.18 7.03 -7.49
N ILE A 59 -7.48 7.15 -6.20
CA ILE A 59 -6.55 7.08 -5.09
C ILE A 59 -5.97 5.66 -4.99
N LYS A 60 -4.66 5.56 -5.06
CA LYS A 60 -3.95 4.28 -4.90
C LYS A 60 -3.56 4.03 -3.45
N CYS A 61 -4.45 4.34 -2.52
CA CYS A 61 -4.23 3.93 -1.14
C CYS A 61 -4.66 2.48 -0.93
N PHE A 62 -4.03 1.81 0.03
CA PHE A 62 -4.57 0.62 0.69
C PHE A 62 -4.35 0.74 2.20
N TRP A 63 -5.19 0.06 2.98
CA TRP A 63 -5.27 0.26 4.42
C TRP A 63 -5.00 -1.03 5.14
N ILE A 64 -4.04 -1.01 6.07
CA ILE A 64 -3.68 -2.17 6.88
C ILE A 64 -4.00 -1.85 8.34
N LYS A 65 -4.86 -2.66 8.94
CA LYS A 65 -5.11 -2.64 10.37
C LYS A 65 -4.10 -3.55 11.05
N ILE A 66 -3.33 -2.99 11.99
CA ILE A 66 -2.31 -3.69 12.78
C ILE A 66 -2.78 -3.80 14.23
N GLY A 67 -2.94 -5.03 14.71
CA GLY A 67 -3.20 -5.38 16.10
C GLY A 67 -1.92 -5.74 16.86
N GLY A 68 -2.03 -5.96 18.17
CA GLY A 68 -0.91 -6.42 19.00
C GLY A 68 0.19 -5.39 19.24
N ILE A 69 -0.06 -4.10 18.98
CA ILE A 69 0.82 -3.02 19.42
C ILE A 69 0.64 -2.87 20.94
N ILE A 70 1.71 -2.54 21.65
CA ILE A 70 1.85 -2.44 23.13
C ILE A 70 0.73 -1.61 23.82
N THR A 71 -0.08 -0.86 23.07
CA THR A 71 -1.22 -0.08 23.57
C THR A 71 -2.55 -0.81 23.31
N LYS A 72 -3.55 -0.67 24.21
CA LYS A 72 -4.90 -1.24 24.10
C LYS A 72 -5.72 -0.74 22.90
N GLY A 73 -5.27 -0.96 21.66
CA GLY A 73 -5.98 -0.54 20.46
C GLY A 73 -5.26 -0.94 19.18
N ASN A 74 -6.05 -1.08 18.12
CA ASN A 74 -5.52 -1.31 16.78
C ASN A 74 -4.99 0.00 16.20
N LEU A 75 -3.92 -0.08 15.41
CA LEU A 75 -3.41 1.01 14.60
C LEU A 75 -3.84 0.79 13.16
N MET A 76 -4.44 1.81 12.56
CA MET A 76 -4.67 1.86 11.12
C MET A 76 -3.45 2.48 10.44
N VAL A 77 -2.96 1.82 9.40
CA VAL A 77 -1.90 2.33 8.53
C VAL A 77 -2.46 2.52 7.12
N GLY A 78 -2.54 3.78 6.70
CA GLY A 78 -2.86 4.14 5.31
C GLY A 78 -1.58 4.31 4.50
N ILE A 79 -1.45 3.54 3.42
CA ILE A 79 -0.34 3.63 2.48
C ILE A 79 -0.86 4.27 1.20
N CYS A 80 -0.41 5.47 0.88
CA CYS A 80 -0.91 6.25 -0.25
C CYS A 80 0.16 6.51 -1.31
N TYR A 81 -0.27 6.56 -2.56
CA TYR A 81 0.56 7.07 -3.66
C TYR A 81 -0.32 7.92 -4.54
N GLU A 82 0.04 9.19 -4.66
CA GLU A 82 -0.61 10.14 -5.55
C GLU A 82 0.25 10.28 -6.81
N PRO A 83 -0.22 9.80 -7.98
CA PRO A 83 0.51 9.99 -9.23
C PRO A 83 0.63 11.49 -9.55
N PRO A 84 1.74 11.94 -10.16
CA PRO A 84 1.85 13.31 -10.61
C PRO A 84 0.72 13.66 -11.61
N ASN A 85 0.21 14.89 -11.51
CA ASN A 85 -0.86 15.45 -12.35
C ASN A 85 -2.27 14.88 -12.11
N GLN A 86 -2.60 14.41 -10.90
CA GLN A 86 -4.01 14.24 -10.53
C GLN A 86 -4.59 15.59 -10.10
N GLY A 87 -5.77 15.94 -10.62
CA GLY A 87 -6.48 17.16 -10.20
C GLY A 87 -7.05 17.03 -8.78
N ASP A 88 -7.68 18.10 -8.31
CA ASP A 88 -8.14 18.25 -6.92
C ASP A 88 -9.13 17.16 -6.44
N GLU A 89 -9.84 16.49 -7.34
CA GLU A 89 -10.82 15.44 -7.02
C GLU A 89 -10.22 14.25 -6.25
N ALA A 90 -8.98 13.86 -6.59
CA ALA A 90 -8.28 12.78 -5.90
C ALA A 90 -7.94 13.17 -4.46
N ASN A 91 -7.56 14.44 -4.26
CA ASN A 91 -7.25 15.02 -2.96
C ASN A 91 -8.50 15.15 -2.08
N GLU A 92 -9.61 15.63 -2.62
CA GLU A 92 -10.88 15.69 -1.89
C GLU A 92 -11.36 14.31 -1.44
N THR A 93 -11.26 13.32 -2.33
CA THR A 93 -11.64 11.94 -2.01
C THR A 93 -10.74 11.37 -0.90
N LEU A 94 -9.42 11.68 -0.92
CA LEU A 94 -8.49 11.23 0.12
C LEU A 94 -8.81 11.88 1.45
N LEU A 95 -9.03 13.19 1.46
CA LEU A 95 -9.41 13.95 2.65
C LEU A 95 -10.71 13.43 3.26
N ARG A 96 -11.71 13.07 2.43
CA ARG A 96 -12.96 12.47 2.91
C ARG A 96 -12.72 11.12 3.58
N LEU A 97 -11.94 10.25 2.96
CA LEU A 97 -11.57 8.96 3.54
C LEU A 97 -10.78 9.12 4.84
N LEU A 98 -9.86 10.07 4.90
CA LEU A 98 -9.08 10.36 6.10
C LEU A 98 -9.97 10.83 7.26
N LYS A 99 -10.97 11.66 7.00
CA LYS A 99 -11.95 12.08 8.02
C LYS A 99 -12.73 10.89 8.58
N GLU A 100 -13.15 9.97 7.72
CA GLU A 100 -13.89 8.76 8.12
C GLU A 100 -13.01 7.83 8.98
N VAL A 101 -11.79 7.55 8.53
CA VAL A 101 -10.88 6.62 9.21
C VAL A 101 -10.34 7.19 10.52
N SER A 102 -9.92 8.45 10.53
CA SER A 102 -9.30 9.07 11.71
C SER A 102 -10.28 9.33 12.85
N GLY A 103 -11.58 9.48 12.56
CA GLY A 103 -12.60 9.62 13.60
C GLY A 103 -12.85 8.36 14.42
N THR A 104 -12.47 7.18 13.92
CA THR A 104 -12.80 5.88 14.54
C THR A 104 -11.58 5.06 14.97
N GLN A 105 -10.42 5.29 14.36
CA GLN A 105 -9.20 4.52 14.62
C GLN A 105 -8.02 5.44 14.90
N LYS A 106 -7.04 4.93 15.66
CA LYS A 106 -5.70 5.53 15.67
C LYS A 106 -5.10 5.36 14.28
N LEU A 107 -4.67 6.43 13.64
CA LEU A 107 -4.25 6.42 12.23
C LEU A 107 -2.82 6.93 12.08
N VAL A 108 -2.03 6.19 11.30
CA VAL A 108 -0.79 6.67 10.67
C VAL A 108 -1.03 6.67 9.16
N LEU A 109 -0.78 7.81 8.53
CA LEU A 109 -0.81 7.95 7.08
C LEU A 109 0.62 8.12 6.58
N MET A 110 0.99 7.38 5.55
CA MET A 110 2.31 7.47 4.92
C MET A 110 2.19 7.20 3.43
N GLY A 111 3.17 7.67 2.65
CA GLY A 111 3.11 7.55 1.22
C GLY A 111 4.00 8.54 0.50
N ASP A 112 3.99 8.46 -0.81
CA ASP A 112 4.52 9.49 -1.70
C ASP A 112 3.34 10.26 -2.29
N PHE A 113 3.15 11.48 -1.77
CA PHE A 113 2.04 12.35 -2.14
C PHE A 113 2.37 13.26 -3.33
N ASN A 114 3.63 13.31 -3.79
CA ASN A 114 4.06 14.16 -4.91
C ASN A 114 3.59 15.63 -4.81
N TYR A 115 3.44 16.18 -3.60
CA TYR A 115 3.16 17.61 -3.41
C TYR A 115 4.41 18.42 -3.76
N LEU A 116 4.36 19.13 -4.88
CA LEU A 116 5.48 19.91 -5.41
C LEU A 116 5.88 21.10 -4.52
N ASP A 117 5.05 21.45 -3.53
CA ASP A 117 5.22 22.62 -2.67
C ASP A 117 5.77 22.30 -1.27
N ILE A 118 6.14 21.03 -1.02
CA ILE A 118 6.73 20.59 0.24
C ILE A 118 8.23 20.35 0.03
N PHE A 119 9.06 21.26 0.53
CA PHE A 119 10.52 21.20 0.53
C PHE A 119 11.08 21.34 1.96
#